data_AF-A0A9D8PZ41-F1
#
_entry.id   AF-A0A9D8PZ41-F1
#
_cell.length_a   1.000
_cell.length_b   1.000
_cell.length_c   1.000
_cell.angle_alpha   90.00
_cell.angle_beta   90.00
_cell.angle_gamma   90.00
#
_symmetry.space_group_name_H-M   'P 1'
#
loop_
_entity.id
_entity.type
_entity.pdbx_description
1 polymer ?
#
loop_
_entity_poly.entity_id
_entity_poly.type
_entity_poly.pdbx_seq_one_letter_code
_entity_poly.pdbx_strand_id
1 'polypeptide(L)'
;SITDYMCATLASDPRAVSPTRFHNSVHNAAAGYWTIGAGAHVPATAISAGSGSFAQGLVEAMAQLAAGSEAVLLVAYDGPSCGPLGEVAPSEGLLGVALVLSRVPCPDLPTLRMELVQHAGTDADDVAGPLSQLLAGNAMQPALPLLEALALERGQVLLPAGIEQWLRIDIGHG
;
A
#
# COMPACT_ATOMS: atom_id res chain seq x y z
N SER A 1 7.24 17.88 -0.25
CA SER A 1 7.61 16.57 -0.82
C SER A 1 8.71 16.72 -1.90
N ILE A 2 9.33 15.62 -2.37
CA ILE A 2 10.27 15.63 -3.51
C ILE A 2 9.57 16.10 -4.80
N THR A 3 8.29 15.76 -4.95
CA THR A 3 7.42 16.18 -6.06
C THR A 3 7.23 17.69 -6.07
N ASP A 4 6.99 18.32 -4.92
CA ASP A 4 6.83 19.77 -4.84
C ASP A 4 8.13 20.50 -5.20
N TYR A 5 9.27 19.99 -4.72
CA TYR A 5 10.58 20.52 -5.11
C TYR A 5 10.78 20.44 -6.62
N MET A 6 10.45 19.29 -7.22
CA MET A 6 10.57 19.07 -8.67
C MET A 6 9.72 20.06 -9.45
N CYS A 7 8.43 20.17 -9.13
CA CYS A 7 7.50 21.07 -9.82
C CYS A 7 7.91 22.55 -9.65
N ALA A 8 8.25 22.97 -8.43
CA ALA A 8 8.66 24.35 -8.15
C ALA A 8 9.98 24.71 -8.87
N THR A 9 10.95 23.79 -8.90
CA THR A 9 12.24 24.01 -9.58
C THR A 9 12.04 24.07 -11.09
N LEU A 10 11.26 23.16 -11.68
CA LEU A 10 10.95 23.17 -13.11
C LEU A 10 10.17 24.42 -13.54
N ALA A 11 9.29 24.94 -12.69
CA ALA A 11 8.53 26.15 -12.99
C ALA A 11 9.39 27.43 -12.92
N SER A 12 10.50 27.43 -12.17
CA SER A 12 11.31 28.62 -11.90
C SER A 12 12.67 28.62 -12.62
N ASP A 13 13.47 27.56 -12.44
CA ASP A 13 14.75 27.35 -13.13
C ASP A 13 14.97 25.84 -13.41
N PRO A 14 14.51 25.33 -14.56
CA PRO A 14 14.61 23.91 -14.91
C PRO A 14 16.02 23.30 -14.83
N ARG A 15 17.07 24.12 -15.01
CA ARG A 15 18.46 23.65 -15.00
C ARG A 15 19.00 23.42 -13.58
N ALA A 16 18.30 23.89 -12.55
CA ALA A 16 18.69 23.74 -11.15
C ALA A 16 18.20 22.44 -10.51
N VAL A 17 17.54 21.55 -11.28
CA VAL A 17 17.05 20.25 -10.76
C VAL A 17 18.23 19.39 -10.30
N SER A 18 18.22 19.01 -9.02
CA SER A 18 19.20 18.08 -8.47
C SER A 18 19.06 16.68 -9.09
N PRO A 19 20.14 16.09 -9.67
CA PRO A 19 20.10 14.73 -10.23
C PRO A 19 19.70 13.67 -9.20
N THR A 20 20.16 13.80 -7.95
CA THR A 20 19.80 12.89 -6.86
C THR A 20 18.31 12.97 -6.52
N ARG A 21 17.74 14.18 -6.47
CA ARG A 21 16.30 14.34 -6.20
C ARG A 21 15.45 13.85 -7.36
N PHE A 22 15.91 14.01 -8.59
CA PHE A 22 15.27 13.45 -9.78
C PHE A 22 15.24 11.92 -9.74
N HIS A 23 16.36 11.26 -9.44
CA HIS A 23 16.38 9.80 -9.33
C HIS A 23 15.47 9.28 -8.20
N ASN A 24 15.32 10.04 -7.12
CA ASN A 24 14.45 9.69 -6.00
C ASN A 24 12.96 10.07 -6.22
N SER A 25 12.61 10.70 -7.34
CA SER A 25 11.22 11.14 -7.59
C SER A 25 10.35 10.10 -8.28
N VAL A 26 10.93 9.00 -8.77
CA VAL A 26 10.16 7.91 -9.39
C VAL A 26 9.57 6.99 -8.32
N HIS A 27 8.34 6.53 -8.56
CA HIS A 27 7.57 5.74 -7.58
C HIS A 27 8.26 4.43 -7.14
N ASN A 28 9.08 3.84 -8.01
CA ASN A 28 9.82 2.62 -7.75
C ASN A 28 11.18 2.86 -7.05
N ALA A 29 11.57 4.10 -6.76
CA ALA A 29 12.89 4.40 -6.18
C ALA A 29 13.11 3.63 -4.86
N ALA A 30 12.11 3.62 -3.96
CA ALA A 30 12.20 2.91 -2.69
C ALA A 30 12.45 1.41 -2.87
N ALA A 31 11.71 0.77 -3.78
CA ALA A 31 11.89 -0.64 -4.11
C ALA A 31 13.28 -0.91 -4.71
N GLY A 32 13.76 -0.03 -5.60
CA GLY A 32 15.09 -0.15 -6.21
C GLY A 32 16.24 -0.01 -5.20
N TYR A 33 16.17 0.94 -4.26
CA TYR A 33 17.19 1.05 -3.21
C TYR A 33 17.15 -0.14 -2.26
N TRP A 34 15.96 -0.66 -1.94
CA TRP A 34 15.82 -1.84 -1.12
C TRP A 34 16.47 -3.06 -1.77
N THR A 35 16.21 -3.32 -3.06
CA THR A 35 16.80 -4.47 -3.76
C THR A 35 18.32 -4.36 -3.85
N ILE A 36 18.86 -3.17 -4.13
CA ILE A 36 20.31 -2.93 -4.12
C ILE A 36 20.89 -3.18 -2.72
N GLY A 37 20.29 -2.57 -1.69
CA GLY A 37 20.77 -2.67 -0.30
C GLY A 37 20.69 -4.09 0.27
N ALA A 38 19.65 -4.84 -0.10
CA ALA A 38 19.46 -6.23 0.31
C ALA A 38 20.18 -7.25 -0.58
N GLY A 39 20.80 -6.81 -1.69
CA GLY A 39 21.39 -7.72 -2.69
C GLY A 39 20.36 -8.63 -3.37
N ALA A 40 19.10 -8.17 -3.47
CA ALA A 40 18.00 -8.95 -4.00
C ALA A 40 17.89 -8.78 -5.52
N HIS A 41 17.95 -9.88 -6.26
CA HIS A 41 17.81 -9.91 -7.73
C HIS A 41 16.42 -10.33 -8.21
N VAL A 42 15.44 -10.41 -7.29
CA VAL A 42 14.06 -10.76 -7.61
C VAL A 42 13.33 -9.59 -8.28
N PRO A 43 12.29 -9.85 -9.10
CA PRO A 43 11.47 -8.78 -9.67
C PRO A 43 10.88 -7.88 -8.59
N ALA A 44 10.79 -6.57 -8.88
CA ALA A 44 10.14 -5.59 -8.04
C ALA A 44 9.17 -4.76 -8.87
N THR A 45 7.91 -4.70 -8.43
CA THR A 45 6.84 -3.92 -9.05
C THR A 45 6.42 -2.81 -8.10
N ALA A 46 6.10 -1.63 -8.63
CA ALA A 46 5.59 -0.51 -7.84
C ALA A 46 4.22 -0.08 -8.41
N ILE A 47 3.18 -0.08 -7.57
CA ILE A 47 1.78 0.14 -7.97
C ILE A 47 1.23 1.38 -7.28
N SER A 48 0.44 2.17 -8.04
CA SER A 48 -0.36 3.26 -7.51
C SER A 48 -1.76 3.20 -8.12
N ALA A 49 -2.79 3.24 -7.26
CA ALA A 49 -4.20 3.17 -7.61
C ALA A 49 -5.08 4.05 -6.70
N GLY A 50 -4.54 5.19 -6.24
CA GLY A 50 -5.23 6.08 -5.31
C GLY A 50 -5.57 5.38 -3.99
N SER A 51 -6.81 5.52 -3.51
CA SER A 51 -7.29 4.84 -2.31
C SER A 51 -7.28 3.31 -2.42
N GLY A 52 -7.29 2.77 -3.64
CA GLY A 52 -7.22 1.33 -3.90
C GLY A 52 -5.78 0.77 -3.91
N SER A 53 -4.75 1.59 -3.72
CA SER A 53 -3.34 1.18 -3.91
C SER A 53 -2.96 -0.05 -3.08
N PHE A 54 -3.38 -0.11 -1.82
CA PHE A 54 -3.05 -1.24 -0.96
C PHE A 54 -3.72 -2.54 -1.41
N ALA A 55 -5.02 -2.51 -1.70
CA ALA A 55 -5.76 -3.68 -2.19
C ALA A 55 -5.24 -4.16 -3.55
N GLN A 56 -4.93 -3.24 -4.47
CA GLN A 56 -4.34 -3.58 -5.76
C GLN A 56 -2.92 -4.16 -5.61
N GLY A 57 -2.14 -3.69 -4.63
CA GLY A 57 -0.87 -4.30 -4.26
C GLY A 57 -1.00 -5.74 -3.75
N LEU A 58 -2.05 -6.02 -2.96
CA LEU A 58 -2.38 -7.39 -2.54
C LEU A 58 -2.76 -8.28 -3.74
N VAL A 59 -3.59 -7.77 -4.66
CA VAL A 59 -3.98 -8.48 -5.89
C VAL A 59 -2.75 -8.83 -6.74
N GLU A 60 -1.84 -7.88 -6.94
CA GLU A 60 -0.56 -8.14 -7.64
C GLU A 60 0.28 -9.20 -6.92
N ALA A 61 0.41 -9.11 -5.59
CA ALA A 61 1.18 -10.10 -4.82
C ALA A 61 0.58 -11.50 -4.97
N MET A 62 -0.76 -11.63 -4.90
CA MET A 62 -1.45 -12.88 -5.14
C MET A 62 -1.24 -13.39 -6.57
N ALA A 63 -1.25 -12.51 -7.58
CA ALA A 63 -0.96 -12.87 -8.96
C ALA A 63 0.47 -13.42 -9.11
N GLN A 64 1.46 -12.83 -8.44
CA GLN A 64 2.84 -13.34 -8.44
C GLN A 64 2.96 -14.70 -7.75
N LEU A 65 2.30 -14.91 -6.61
CA LEU A 65 2.26 -16.22 -5.94
C LEU A 65 1.60 -17.29 -6.83
N ALA A 66 0.49 -16.94 -7.49
CA ALA A 66 -0.19 -17.82 -8.44
C ALA A 66 0.67 -18.12 -9.68
N ALA A 67 1.49 -17.17 -10.12
CA ALA A 67 2.42 -17.33 -11.24
C ALA A 67 3.68 -18.14 -10.89
N GLY A 68 3.89 -18.48 -9.61
CA GLY A 68 4.94 -19.41 -9.20
C GLY A 68 5.92 -18.87 -8.15
N SER A 69 5.80 -17.62 -7.71
CA SER A 69 6.62 -17.10 -6.61
C SER A 69 6.33 -17.87 -5.31
N GLU A 70 7.38 -18.24 -4.55
CA GLU A 70 7.22 -18.91 -3.25
C GLU A 70 6.70 -17.94 -2.18
N ALA A 71 7.22 -16.71 -2.20
CA ALA A 71 6.82 -15.64 -1.29
C ALA A 71 6.96 -14.27 -1.97
N VAL A 72 6.18 -13.29 -1.49
CA VAL A 72 6.19 -11.91 -1.95
C VAL A 72 6.23 -10.98 -0.74
N LEU A 73 7.16 -10.02 -0.75
CA LEU A 73 7.17 -8.90 0.20
C LEU A 73 6.33 -7.76 -0.40
N LEU A 74 5.17 -7.49 0.19
CA LEU A 74 4.38 -6.31 -0.11
C LEU A 74 4.73 -5.21 0.89
N VAL A 75 5.15 -4.04 0.38
CA VAL A 75 5.37 -2.84 1.19
C VAL A 75 4.46 -1.73 0.69
N ALA A 76 3.72 -1.12 1.60
CA ALA A 76 2.81 -0.03 1.32
C ALA A 76 3.14 1.14 2.25
N TYR A 77 3.31 2.33 1.70
CA TYR A 77 3.71 3.49 2.49
C TYR A 77 3.22 4.79 1.87
N ASP A 78 3.04 5.81 2.70
CA ASP A 78 2.90 7.19 2.25
C ASP A 78 3.45 8.17 3.29
N GLY A 79 3.80 9.36 2.83
CA GLY A 79 4.31 10.46 3.65
C GLY A 79 3.48 11.74 3.47
N PRO A 80 3.88 12.83 4.15
CA PRO A 80 3.10 14.05 4.13
C PRO A 80 3.17 14.73 2.76
N SER A 81 2.02 15.11 2.22
CA SER A 81 1.93 15.99 1.05
C SER A 81 1.80 17.46 1.48
N CYS A 82 2.33 18.37 0.66
CA CYS A 82 2.28 19.81 0.97
C CYS A 82 2.16 20.62 -0.32
N GLY A 83 1.77 21.90 -0.19
CA GLY A 83 1.58 22.77 -1.36
C GLY A 83 0.49 22.24 -2.31
N PRO A 84 0.60 22.49 -3.63
CA PRO A 84 -0.43 22.10 -4.60
C PRO A 84 -0.73 20.60 -4.62
N LEU A 85 0.26 19.73 -4.33
CA LEU A 85 0.02 18.29 -4.26
C LEU A 85 -0.91 17.92 -3.11
N GLY A 86 -0.81 18.62 -1.98
CA GLY A 86 -1.69 18.40 -0.83
C GLY A 86 -3.15 18.76 -1.11
N GLU A 87 -3.42 19.66 -2.05
CA GLU A 87 -4.79 20.01 -2.46
C GLU A 87 -5.47 18.92 -3.29
N VAL A 88 -4.69 18.12 -4.03
CA VAL A 88 -5.20 17.07 -4.94
C VAL A 88 -5.06 15.65 -4.38
N ALA A 89 -4.06 15.42 -3.53
CA ALA A 89 -3.73 14.13 -2.92
C ALA A 89 -3.26 14.36 -1.47
N PRO A 90 -4.18 14.67 -0.55
CA PRO A 90 -3.86 14.94 0.84
C PRO A 90 -3.33 13.67 1.53
N SER A 91 -2.26 13.81 2.29
CA SER A 91 -1.71 12.76 3.15
C SER A 91 -0.95 13.41 4.30
N GLU A 92 -1.18 12.91 5.51
CA GLU A 92 -0.59 13.42 6.74
C GLU A 92 0.34 12.39 7.40
N GLY A 93 1.40 12.89 8.04
CA GLY A 93 2.33 12.04 8.79
C GLY A 93 3.06 11.00 7.92
N LEU A 94 3.68 10.02 8.56
CA LEU A 94 4.37 8.90 7.92
C LEU A 94 3.68 7.60 8.30
N LEU A 95 3.37 6.77 7.31
CA LEU A 95 2.83 5.43 7.52
C LEU A 95 3.53 4.46 6.57
N GLY A 96 3.94 3.31 7.11
CA GLY A 96 4.49 2.21 6.34
C GLY A 96 4.00 0.87 6.91
N VAL A 97 3.64 -0.04 6.03
CA VAL A 97 3.18 -1.40 6.32
C VAL A 97 3.95 -2.37 5.43
N ALA A 98 4.38 -3.49 5.99
CA ALA A 98 5.06 -4.55 5.24
C ALA A 98 4.47 -5.91 5.60
N LEU A 99 4.16 -6.71 4.59
CA LEU A 99 3.63 -8.07 4.71
C LEU A 99 4.49 -9.02 3.89
N VAL A 100 4.82 -10.18 4.46
CA VAL A 100 5.40 -11.30 3.71
C VAL A 100 4.30 -12.31 3.47
N LEU A 101 3.91 -12.47 2.20
CA LEU A 101 2.87 -13.39 1.77
C LEU A 101 3.54 -14.64 1.20
N SER A 102 3.20 -15.80 1.73
CA SER A 102 3.70 -17.10 1.27
C SER A 102 2.64 -17.83 0.46
N ARG A 103 3.06 -18.55 -0.58
CA ARG A 103 2.16 -19.43 -1.35
C ARG A 103 1.72 -20.65 -0.53
N VAL A 104 2.61 -21.13 0.34
CA VAL A 104 2.35 -22.31 1.18
C VAL A 104 1.95 -21.83 2.58
N PRO A 105 0.87 -22.38 3.16
CA PRO A 105 0.50 -22.09 4.54
C PRO A 105 1.67 -22.36 5.49
N CYS A 106 1.99 -21.37 6.31
CA CYS A 106 2.97 -21.51 7.38
C CYS A 106 2.23 -21.93 8.66
N PRO A 107 2.76 -22.88 9.45
CA PRO A 107 2.21 -23.19 10.77
C PRO A 107 2.11 -21.93 11.64
N ASP A 108 1.04 -21.85 12.44
CA ASP A 108 0.79 -20.78 13.42
C ASP A 108 0.68 -19.36 12.85
N LEU A 109 0.57 -19.22 11.51
CA LEU A 109 0.34 -17.94 10.84
C LEU A 109 -1.06 -17.90 10.19
N PRO A 110 -1.67 -16.70 10.14
CA PRO A 110 -2.98 -16.53 9.54
C PRO A 110 -2.94 -16.82 8.04
N THR A 111 -3.99 -17.44 7.54
CA THR A 111 -4.20 -17.67 6.10
C THR A 111 -5.17 -16.64 5.55
N LEU A 112 -4.88 -16.12 4.35
CA LEU A 112 -5.70 -15.12 3.70
C LEU A 112 -6.34 -15.71 2.43
N ARG A 113 -7.65 -15.57 2.29
CA ARG A 113 -8.36 -15.80 1.03
C ARG A 113 -8.92 -14.49 0.55
N MET A 114 -8.68 -14.16 -0.71
CA MET A 114 -9.01 -12.85 -1.25
C MET A 114 -9.95 -13.00 -2.45
N GLU A 115 -10.97 -12.16 -2.49
CA GLU A 115 -11.94 -12.11 -3.59
C GLU A 115 -12.27 -10.65 -3.92
N LEU A 116 -12.20 -10.30 -5.20
CA LEU A 116 -12.70 -9.02 -5.69
C LEU A 116 -14.22 -9.10 -5.82
N VAL A 117 -14.91 -8.22 -5.09
CA VAL A 117 -16.37 -8.17 -5.03
C VAL A 117 -16.87 -6.77 -5.39
N GLN A 118 -18.08 -6.71 -5.93
CA GLN A 118 -18.84 -5.46 -6.02
C GLN A 118 -19.61 -5.27 -4.72
N HIS A 119 -19.47 -4.12 -4.06
CA HIS A 119 -20.19 -3.82 -2.83
C HIS A 119 -21.19 -2.69 -3.09
N ALA A 120 -22.48 -2.97 -2.88
CA ALA A 120 -23.59 -2.07 -3.17
C ALA A 120 -24.23 -1.47 -1.89
N GLY A 121 -23.51 -1.44 -0.76
CA GLY A 121 -24.04 -0.97 0.52
C GLY A 121 -22.96 -0.47 1.47
N THR A 122 -23.35 -0.10 2.68
CA THR A 122 -22.46 0.09 3.83
C THR A 122 -22.78 -1.03 4.81
N ASP A 123 -21.85 -1.95 5.06
CA ASP A 123 -22.04 -2.92 6.14
C ASP A 123 -22.11 -2.18 7.48
N ALA A 124 -23.08 -2.56 8.32
CA ALA A 124 -23.43 -1.88 9.56
C ALA A 124 -22.37 -2.00 10.68
N ASP A 125 -21.29 -2.74 10.45
CA ASP A 125 -20.18 -2.99 11.40
C ASP A 125 -18.86 -2.28 11.02
N ASP A 126 -18.91 -1.30 10.10
CA ASP A 126 -17.75 -0.55 9.61
C ASP A 126 -17.27 0.55 10.59
N VAL A 127 -17.13 0.19 11.87
CA VAL A 127 -16.49 1.08 12.85
C VAL A 127 -14.98 0.95 12.67
N ALA A 128 -14.37 2.01 12.13
CA ALA A 128 -12.93 2.15 12.01
C ALA A 128 -12.25 1.82 13.35
N GLY A 129 -11.26 0.93 13.33
CA GLY A 129 -10.54 0.56 14.54
C GLY A 129 -9.62 1.68 15.06
N PRO A 130 -8.95 1.47 16.21
CA PRO A 130 -8.14 2.49 16.85
C PRO A 130 -6.98 3.02 16.00
N LEU A 131 -6.33 2.18 15.20
CA LEU A 131 -5.24 2.61 14.30
C LEU A 131 -5.79 3.41 13.13
N SER A 132 -6.90 2.93 12.54
CA SER A 132 -7.59 3.60 11.45
C SER A 132 -8.05 5.01 11.86
N GLN A 133 -8.53 5.17 13.10
CA GLN A 133 -8.85 6.49 13.66
C GLN A 133 -7.62 7.37 13.90
N LEU A 134 -6.56 6.78 14.48
CA LEU A 134 -5.33 7.52 14.81
C LEU A 134 -4.62 8.06 13.58
N LEU A 135 -4.67 7.33 12.46
CA LEU A 135 -3.91 7.62 11.24
C LEU A 135 -4.83 7.92 10.05
N ALA A 136 -6.07 8.33 10.30
CA ALA A 136 -7.09 8.60 9.28
C ALA A 136 -6.65 9.63 8.22
N GLY A 137 -5.73 10.54 8.56
CA GLY A 137 -5.20 11.56 7.66
C GLY A 137 -4.14 11.06 6.67
N ASN A 138 -3.60 9.85 6.84
CA ASN A 138 -2.58 9.32 5.94
C ASN A 138 -3.23 8.61 4.74
N ALA A 139 -2.75 8.86 3.52
CA ALA A 139 -3.32 8.24 2.32
C ALA A 139 -3.13 6.71 2.27
N MET A 140 -2.20 6.15 3.04
CA MET A 140 -2.01 4.70 3.22
C MET A 140 -2.87 4.08 4.34
N GLN A 141 -3.77 4.85 4.96
CA GLN A 141 -4.71 4.32 5.96
C GLN A 141 -5.56 3.12 5.48
N PRO A 142 -5.87 2.91 4.17
CA PRO A 142 -6.56 1.70 3.72
C PRO A 142 -5.86 0.38 4.04
N ALA A 143 -4.58 0.40 4.45
CA ALA A 143 -3.87 -0.79 4.93
C ALA A 143 -4.22 -1.19 6.37
N LEU A 144 -4.68 -0.25 7.18
CA LEU A 144 -4.87 -0.42 8.63
C LEU A 144 -5.98 -1.41 8.99
N PRO A 145 -7.14 -1.45 8.30
CA PRO A 145 -8.20 -2.40 8.65
C PRO A 145 -7.74 -3.86 8.62
N LEU A 146 -6.83 -4.23 7.70
CA LEU A 146 -6.26 -5.58 7.67
C LEU A 146 -5.37 -5.83 8.88
N LEU A 147 -4.52 -4.88 9.28
CA LEU A 147 -3.67 -5.02 10.47
C LEU A 147 -4.51 -5.13 11.75
N GLU A 148 -5.58 -4.34 11.84
CA GLU A 148 -6.53 -4.40 12.96
C GLU A 148 -7.27 -5.75 12.97
N ALA A 149 -7.71 -6.24 11.82
CA ALA A 149 -8.36 -7.54 11.71
C ALA A 149 -7.42 -8.69 12.13
N LEU A 150 -6.15 -8.63 11.75
CA LEU A 150 -5.14 -9.59 12.18
C LEU A 150 -4.88 -9.51 13.69
N ALA A 151 -4.70 -8.31 14.24
CA ALA A 151 -4.40 -8.11 15.66
C ALA A 151 -5.58 -8.46 16.59
N LEU A 152 -6.82 -8.29 16.10
CA LEU A 152 -8.04 -8.58 16.84
C LEU A 152 -8.66 -9.93 16.49
N GLU A 153 -7.94 -10.78 15.75
CA GLU A 153 -8.39 -12.10 15.30
C GLU A 153 -9.77 -12.10 14.62
N ARG A 154 -10.07 -11.05 13.84
CA ARG A 154 -11.31 -10.97 13.05
C ARG A 154 -11.23 -11.94 11.88
N GLY A 155 -12.35 -12.58 11.54
CA GLY A 155 -12.41 -13.56 10.45
C GLY A 155 -12.50 -12.97 9.05
N GLN A 156 -12.75 -11.66 8.92
CA GLN A 156 -12.92 -11.01 7.62
C GLN A 156 -12.62 -9.51 7.70
N VAL A 157 -12.16 -8.96 6.57
CA VAL A 157 -12.07 -7.51 6.33
C VAL A 157 -12.39 -7.19 4.88
N LEU A 158 -12.98 -6.02 4.64
CA LEU A 158 -13.20 -5.45 3.31
C LEU A 158 -12.26 -4.26 3.12
N LEU A 159 -11.53 -4.23 2.01
CA LEU A 159 -10.65 -3.14 1.64
C LEU A 159 -11.12 -2.48 0.34
N PRO A 160 -11.07 -1.14 0.22
CA PRO A 160 -11.40 -0.47 -1.03
C PRO A 160 -10.38 -0.86 -2.11
N ALA A 161 -10.85 -1.34 -3.26
CA ALA A 161 -10.01 -1.80 -4.36
C ALA A 161 -10.17 -0.97 -5.65
N GLY A 162 -11.13 -0.04 -5.70
CA GLY A 162 -11.37 0.83 -6.84
C GLY A 162 -12.75 1.46 -6.80
N ILE A 163 -13.23 1.94 -7.95
CA ILE A 163 -14.59 2.45 -8.10
C ILE A 163 -15.56 1.27 -8.01
N GLU A 164 -16.44 1.27 -7.02
CA GLU A 164 -17.44 0.21 -6.75
C GLU A 164 -16.84 -1.20 -6.58
N GLN A 165 -15.54 -1.30 -6.31
CA GLN A 165 -14.80 -2.54 -6.16
C GLN A 165 -14.14 -2.63 -4.79
N TRP A 166 -14.27 -3.79 -4.17
CA TRP A 166 -13.73 -4.08 -2.86
C TRP A 166 -12.98 -5.41 -2.90
N LEU A 167 -11.93 -5.51 -2.09
CA LEU A 167 -11.23 -6.75 -1.85
C LEU A 167 -11.73 -7.31 -0.53
N ARG A 168 -12.52 -8.38 -0.60
CA ARG A 168 -12.89 -9.18 0.57
C ARG A 168 -11.73 -10.09 0.91
N ILE A 169 -11.32 -10.05 2.17
CA ILE A 169 -10.26 -10.90 2.71
C ILE A 169 -10.83 -11.71 3.86
N ASP A 170 -10.97 -13.02 3.68
CA ASP A 170 -11.27 -13.95 4.75
C ASP A 170 -9.96 -14.39 5.42
N ILE A 171 -9.93 -14.33 6.75
CA ILE A 171 -8.75 -14.59 7.57
C ILE A 171 -8.99 -15.86 8.38
N GLY A 172 -8.23 -16.91 8.09
CA GLY A 172 -8.19 -18.13 8.89
C GLY A 172 -7.10 -18.05 9.94
N HIS A 173 -7.47 -17.86 11.20
CA HIS A 173 -6.57 -17.98 12.35
C HIS A 173 -6.40 -19.48 12.68
N GLY A 174 -5.15 -19.95 12.67
CA GLY A 174 -4.80 -21.37 12.89
C GLY A 174 -4.97 -21.83 14.32
#